data_AF-A0A1B2R7L0-F1
#
_entry.id   AF-A0A1B2R7L0-F1
#
_cell.length_a   1.000
_cell.length_b   1.000
_cell.length_c   1.000
_cell.angle_alpha   90.00
_cell.angle_beta   90.00
_cell.angle_gamma   90.00
#
_symmetry.space_group_name_H-M   'P 1'
#
loop_
_entity.id
_entity.type
_entity.pdbx_description
1 polymer ?
#
loop_
_entity_poly.entity_id
_entity_poly.type
_entity_poly.pdbx_seq_one_letter_code
_entity_poly.pdbx_strand_id
1 'polypeptide(L)'
;MSNKPDGIPAYVVLTSKPGLYRSEPTTDVEIVETYDYVFYGRTKAVFQIARVVPGAKVRIVEDAPPHIENLVPVRVMEQFASLPDARRAVGQLANFGTLEATLVRR
;
A
#
# COMPACT_ATOMS: atom_id res chain seq x y z
N MET A 1 1.10 -8.85 -33.76
CA MET A 1 1.11 -8.04 -32.51
C MET A 1 -0.19 -8.36 -31.79
N SER A 2 -0.16 -9.34 -30.89
CA SER A 2 -1.38 -9.81 -30.23
C SER A 2 -1.73 -8.84 -29.12
N ASN A 3 -2.92 -8.25 -29.24
CA ASN A 3 -3.53 -7.35 -28.28
C ASN A 3 -3.68 -8.12 -26.96
N LYS A 4 -2.86 -7.80 -25.96
CA LYS A 4 -3.04 -8.35 -24.60
C LYS A 4 -4.35 -7.76 -24.09
N PRO A 5 -5.33 -8.57 -23.66
CA PRO A 5 -6.56 -8.03 -23.09
C PRO A 5 -6.17 -7.12 -21.93
N ASP A 6 -6.83 -5.97 -21.83
CA ASP A 6 -6.65 -5.01 -20.74
C ASP A 6 -6.55 -5.78 -19.42
N GLY A 7 -5.37 -5.70 -18.81
CA GLY A 7 -4.94 -6.64 -17.78
C GLY A 7 -5.93 -6.67 -16.63
N ILE A 8 -6.17 -7.85 -16.07
CA ILE A 8 -6.95 -8.02 -14.84
C ILE A 8 -6.48 -6.95 -13.84
N PRO A 9 -7.39 -6.14 -13.27
CA PRO A 9 -7.00 -5.07 -12.36
C PRO A 9 -6.20 -5.65 -11.21
N ALA A 10 -4.97 -5.15 -11.06
CA ALA A 10 -4.04 -5.60 -10.03
C ALA A 10 -4.33 -4.86 -8.72
N TYR A 11 -3.93 -5.47 -7.62
CA TYR A 11 -3.93 -4.84 -6.31
C TYR A 11 -2.50 -4.59 -5.86
N VAL A 12 -2.26 -3.49 -5.17
CA VAL A 12 -0.97 -3.17 -4.53
C VAL A 12 -1.22 -2.81 -3.07
N VAL A 13 -0.18 -2.95 -2.24
CA VAL A 13 -0.19 -2.44 -0.86
C VAL A 13 0.65 -1.17 -0.81
N LEU A 14 0.01 -0.04 -0.53
CA LEU A 14 0.68 1.21 -0.22
C LEU A 14 1.00 1.22 1.27
N THR A 15 2.18 1.74 1.60
CA THR A 15 2.59 1.91 3.01
C THR A 15 2.80 3.40 3.27
N SER A 16 2.38 3.86 4.42
CA SER A 16 2.75 5.16 4.98
C SER A 16 3.35 4.93 6.36
N LYS A 17 4.45 5.61 6.68
CA LYS A 17 5.10 5.56 8.00
C LYS A 17 5.03 6.96 8.61
N PRO A 18 4.16 7.19 9.59
CA PRO A 18 4.00 8.51 10.20
C PRO A 18 5.34 9.11 10.66
N GLY A 19 5.62 10.33 10.22
CA GLY A 19 6.85 11.05 10.54
C GLY A 19 8.04 10.71 9.63
N LEU A 20 7.87 9.77 8.68
CA LEU A 20 8.87 9.46 7.65
C LEU A 20 8.32 9.80 6.26
N TYR A 21 7.22 9.18 5.86
CA TYR A 21 6.60 9.42 4.55
C TYR A 21 5.16 8.92 4.51
N ARG A 22 4.42 9.45 3.54
CA ARG A 22 3.10 8.97 3.16
C ARG A 22 3.04 8.59 1.68
N SER A 23 2.34 7.51 1.39
CA SER A 23 1.93 7.14 0.04
C SER A 23 0.52 7.69 -0.21
N GLU A 24 0.35 8.44 -1.29
CA GLU A 24 -0.91 9.05 -1.70
C GLU A 24 -1.38 8.49 -3.04
N PRO A 25 -2.65 8.06 -3.16
CA PRO A 25 -3.19 7.61 -4.43
C PRO A 25 -3.21 8.76 -5.45
N THR A 26 -2.89 8.43 -6.70
CA THR A 26 -3.22 9.32 -7.83
C THR A 26 -4.59 8.94 -8.39
N THR A 27 -5.06 9.64 -9.42
CA THR A 27 -6.36 9.38 -10.06
C THR A 27 -6.55 7.94 -10.54
N ASP A 28 -5.45 7.25 -10.86
CA ASP A 28 -5.45 5.87 -11.38
C ASP A 28 -5.32 4.79 -10.28
N VAL A 29 -5.42 5.21 -9.01
CA VAL A 29 -5.22 4.36 -7.83
C VAL A 29 -6.43 4.49 -6.90
N GLU A 30 -7.23 3.44 -6.82
CA GLU A 30 -8.41 3.39 -5.95
C GLU A 30 -8.07 2.68 -4.65
N ILE A 31 -8.18 3.37 -3.50
CA ILE A 31 -8.01 2.73 -2.19
C ILE A 31 -9.25 1.92 -1.84
N VAL A 32 -9.07 0.61 -1.65
CA VAL A 32 -10.16 -0.33 -1.34
C VAL A 32 -10.25 -0.59 0.16
N GLU A 33 -9.10 -0.69 0.83
CA GLU A 33 -9.03 -0.94 2.28
C GLU A 33 -7.89 -0.16 2.91
N THR A 34 -8.01 0.11 4.21
CA THR A 34 -6.89 0.63 4.99
C THR A 34 -6.82 -0.03 6.36
N TYR A 35 -5.59 -0.25 6.81
CA TYR A 35 -5.24 -0.86 8.08
C TYR A 35 -4.20 -0.01 8.79
N ASP A 36 -4.45 0.28 10.06
CA ASP A 36 -3.43 0.82 10.95
C ASP A 36 -2.64 -0.34 11.55
N TYR A 37 -1.31 -0.30 11.38
CA TYR A 37 -0.39 -1.20 12.06
C TYR A 37 0.00 -0.60 13.40
N VAL A 38 -0.55 -1.17 14.47
CA VAL A 38 -0.37 -0.72 15.84
C VAL A 38 0.64 -1.64 16.54
N PHE A 39 1.69 -1.04 17.08
CA PHE A 39 2.74 -1.73 17.82
C PHE A 39 2.84 -1.10 19.22
N TYR A 40 2.58 -1.90 20.26
CA TYR A 40 2.50 -1.42 21.65
C TYR A 40 1.65 -0.14 21.80
N GLY A 41 0.43 -0.18 21.27
CA GLY A 41 -0.54 0.93 21.35
C GLY A 41 -0.23 2.16 20.47
N ARG A 42 0.81 2.12 19.63
CA ARG A 42 1.16 3.23 18.72
C ARG A 42 1.08 2.80 17.27
N THR A 43 0.40 3.59 16.43
CA THR A 43 0.41 3.39 14.98
C THR A 43 1.83 3.63 14.43
N LYS A 44 2.44 2.59 13.87
CA LYS A 44 3.78 2.64 13.28
C LYS A 44 3.75 2.71 11.76
N ALA A 45 2.68 2.22 11.15
CA ALA A 45 2.46 2.32 9.73
C ALA A 45 0.95 2.32 9.42
N VAL A 46 0.60 2.81 8.25
CA VAL A 46 -0.72 2.66 7.64
C VAL A 46 -0.52 1.87 6.36
N PHE A 47 -1.22 0.76 6.23
CA PHE A 47 -1.23 -0.07 5.03
C PHE A 47 -2.54 0.13 4.29
N GLN A 48 -2.47 0.47 3.01
CA GLN A 48 -3.65 0.63 2.17
C GLN A 48 -3.60 -0.37 1.03
N ILE A 49 -4.66 -1.16 0.86
CA ILE A 49 -4.79 -1.99 -0.33
C ILE A 49 -5.47 -1.15 -1.40
N ALA A 50 -4.83 -1.01 -2.54
CA ALA A 50 -5.32 -0.23 -3.66
C ALA A 50 -5.54 -1.10 -4.90
N ARG A 51 -6.62 -0.85 -5.62
CA ARG A 51 -6.84 -1.35 -6.98
C ARG A 51 -6.20 -0.38 -7.96
N VAL A 52 -5.47 -0.91 -8.94
CA VAL A 52 -4.70 -0.10 -9.89
C VAL A 52 -4.89 -0.57 -11.32
N VAL A 53 -4.74 0.37 -12.25
CA VAL A 53 -4.71 0.11 -13.70
C VAL A 53 -3.27 0.07 -14.22
N PRO A 54 -3.02 -0.56 -15.39
CA PRO A 54 -1.70 -0.56 -16.00
C PRO A 54 -1.16 0.86 -16.21
N GLY A 55 0.09 1.11 -15.80
CA GLY A 55 0.74 2.41 -15.94
C GLY A 55 0.47 3.41 -14.81
N ALA A 56 -0.42 3.09 -13.86
CA ALA A 56 -0.69 3.91 -12.70
C ALA A 56 0.58 4.26 -11.91
N LYS A 57 0.54 5.39 -11.21
CA LYS A 57 1.61 5.85 -10.32
C LYS A 57 1.05 6.19 -8.95
N VAL A 58 1.88 6.11 -7.93
CA VAL A 58 1.57 6.54 -6.56
C VAL A 58 2.52 7.68 -6.22
N ARG A 59 2.02 8.69 -5.49
CA ARG A 59 2.87 9.76 -4.99
C ARG A 59 3.41 9.35 -3.62
N ILE A 60 4.72 9.43 -3.43
CA ILE A 60 5.36 9.28 -2.12
C ILE A 60 5.84 10.66 -1.70
N VAL A 61 5.44 11.10 -0.51
CA VAL A 61 5.83 12.40 0.05
C VAL A 61 6.53 12.16 1.38
N GLU A 62 7.73 12.71 1.54
CA GLU A 62 8.44 12.70 2.81
C GLU A 62 7.76 13.64 3.82
N ASP A 63 7.59 13.16 5.05
CA ASP A 63 6.98 13.95 6.13
C ASP A 63 7.99 14.94 6.73
N ALA A 64 9.29 14.66 6.64
CA ALA A 64 10.35 15.53 7.15
C ALA A 64 10.87 16.47 6.04
N PRO A 65 11.36 17.68 6.40
CA PRO A 65 12.04 18.54 5.44
C PRO A 65 13.20 17.81 4.73
N PRO A 66 13.36 17.97 3.40
CA PRO A 66 12.75 19.01 2.58
C PRO A 66 11.40 18.63 1.94
N HIS A 67 10.72 17.58 2.41
CA HIS A 67 9.42 17.10 1.91
C HIS A 67 9.48 16.66 0.44
N ILE A 68 10.46 15.84 0.09
CA ILE A 68 10.63 15.36 -1.28
C ILE A 68 9.38 14.62 -1.73
N GLU A 69 8.90 14.94 -2.93
CA GLU A 69 7.80 14.25 -3.59
C GLU A 69 8.29 13.44 -4.78
N ASN A 70 7.88 12.18 -4.85
CA ASN A 70 8.22 11.28 -5.94
C ASN A 70 6.98 10.59 -6.52
N LEU A 71 6.90 10.48 -7.84
CA LEU A 71 5.89 9.67 -8.52
C LEU A 71 6.48 8.30 -8.86
N VAL A 72 6.03 7.28 -8.14
CA VAL A 72 6.53 5.91 -8.27
C VAL A 72 5.56 5.07 -9.11
N PRO A 73 6.03 4.42 -10.19
CA PRO A 73 5.18 3.54 -10.99
C PRO A 73 4.75 2.29 -10.21
N VAL A 74 3.45 1.94 -10.22
CA VAL A 74 2.95 0.76 -9.48
C VAL A 74 3.59 -0.56 -9.94
N ARG A 75 4.15 -0.59 -11.18
CA ARG A 75 4.84 -1.76 -11.72
C ARG A 75 6.10 -2.18 -10.94
N VAL A 76 6.68 -1.28 -10.12
CA VAL A 76 7.85 -1.59 -9.28
C VAL A 76 7.45 -2.03 -7.87
N MET A 77 6.16 -1.94 -7.55
CA MET A 77 5.60 -2.42 -6.29
C MET A 77 5.20 -3.88 -6.44
N GLU A 78 5.07 -4.59 -5.33
CA GLU A 78 4.49 -5.93 -5.33
C GLU A 78 3.02 -5.86 -5.75
N GLN A 79 2.64 -6.72 -6.68
CA GLN A 79 1.30 -6.77 -7.26
C GLN A 79 0.61 -8.08 -6.91
N PHE A 80 -0.66 -7.98 -6.53
CA PHE A 80 -1.51 -9.09 -6.17
C PHE A 80 -2.62 -9.24 -7.20
N ALA A 81 -2.89 -10.48 -7.61
CA ALA A 81 -3.94 -10.78 -8.59
C ALA A 81 -5.35 -10.58 -8.01
N SER A 82 -5.50 -10.58 -6.69
CA SER A 82 -6.79 -10.48 -6.01
C SER A 82 -6.69 -9.73 -4.69
N LEU A 83 -7.81 -9.14 -4.25
CA LEU A 83 -7.92 -8.51 -2.92
C LEU A 83 -7.63 -9.49 -1.77
N PRO A 84 -8.14 -10.74 -1.78
CA PRO A 84 -7.76 -11.75 -0.78
C PRO A 84 -6.25 -11.99 -0.67
N ASP A 85 -5.51 -11.99 -1.79
CA ASP A 85 -4.06 -12.18 -1.76
C ASP A 85 -3.35 -10.98 -1.12
N ALA A 86 -3.76 -9.75 -1.47
CA ALA A 86 -3.24 -8.54 -0.85
C ALA A 86 -3.54 -8.49 0.66
N ARG A 87 -4.75 -8.90 1.09
CA ARG A 87 -5.10 -9.01 2.51
C ARG A 87 -4.22 -10.00 3.26
N ARG A 88 -3.93 -11.16 2.65
CA ARG A 88 -3.04 -12.17 3.23
C ARG A 88 -1.63 -11.61 3.43
N ALA A 89 -1.11 -10.89 2.44
CA ALA A 89 0.19 -10.23 2.54
C ALA A 89 0.21 -9.17 3.67
N VAL A 90 -0.81 -8.30 3.74
CA VAL A 90 -0.94 -7.33 4.84
C VAL A 90 -1.01 -8.03 6.19
N GLY A 91 -1.81 -9.10 6.32
CA GLY A 91 -1.95 -9.87 7.56
C GLY A 91 -0.63 -10.49 8.04
N GLN A 92 0.23 -10.92 7.12
CA GLN A 92 1.55 -11.46 7.46
C GLN A 92 2.48 -10.40 8.09
N LEU A 93 2.28 -9.10 7.81
CA LEU A 93 3.07 -8.01 8.40
C LEU A 93 2.80 -7.78 9.89
N ALA A 94 1.76 -8.41 10.47
CA ALA A 94 1.47 -8.31 11.90
C ALA A 94 1.73 -9.60 12.69
N ASN A 95 2.13 -10.68 12.02
CA ASN A 95 2.40 -11.95 12.67
C ASN A 95 3.86 -12.04 13.14
N PHE A 96 4.20 -11.37 14.25
CA PHE A 96 5.52 -11.45 14.86
C PHE A 96 5.47 -12.07 16.27
N GLY A 97 5.10 -13.36 16.36
CA GLY A 97 5.30 -14.18 17.56
C GLY A 97 4.73 -13.57 18.85
N THR A 98 5.60 -13.27 19.82
CA THR A 98 5.24 -12.74 21.15
C THR A 98 5.11 -11.21 21.22
N LEU A 99 5.32 -10.49 20.11
CA LEU A 99 5.20 -9.04 20.09
C LEU A 99 3.74 -8.60 20.00
N GLU A 100 3.39 -7.56 20.74
CA GLU A 100 2.05 -6.95 20.67
C GLU A 100 1.95 -6.05 19.43
N ALA A 101 1.60 -6.67 18.31
CA ALA A 101 1.36 -6.03 17.03
C ALA A 101 -0.02 -6.40 16.50
N THR A 102 -0.82 -5.41 16.11
CA THR A 102 -2.17 -5.62 15.58
C THR A 102 -2.41 -4.80 14.31
N LEU A 103 -3.30 -5.31 13.46
CA LEU A 103 -3.84 -4.58 12.32
C LEU A 103 -5.28 -4.18 12.63
N VAL A 104 -5.55 -2.88 12.64
CA VAL A 104 -6.88 -2.33 12.87
C VAL A 104 -7.41 -1.83 11.53
N ARG A 105 -8.49 -2.42 11.04
CA ARG A 105 -9.17 -1.94 9.83
C ARG A 105 -9.94 -0.65 10.17
N ARG A 106 -9.78 0.38 9.35
CA ARG A 106 -10.54 1.65 9.45
C ARG A 106 -11.66 1.74 8.44
#